data_AF-A0A7Z1PJ74-F1
#
_entry.id   AF-A0A7Z1PJ74-F1
#
_cell.length_a   1.000
_cell.length_b   1.000
_cell.length_c   1.000
_cell.angle_alpha   90.00
_cell.angle_beta   90.00
_cell.angle_gamma   90.00
#
_symmetry.space_group_name_H-M   'P 1'
#
loop_
_entity.id
_entity.type
_entity.pdbx_description
1 polymer ?
#
loop_
_entity_poly.entity_id
_entity_poly.type
_entity_poly.pdbx_seq_one_letter_code
_entity_poly.pdbx_strand_id
1 'polypeptide(L)'
;VLRPTTVASRPIIGIGLGNDVFLTTHALASGGPDAAAIVRVTNNFFRTPQMRHLSWLLGGDFNRAPDRLESDLMTEHLERLVTIIAPTEPTQIGGGILDYGVIVDRAPYSQRVEALRNPQLASDHYPVAFLARRC
;
A
#
# COMPACT_ATOMS: atom_id res chain seq x y z
N VAL A 1 -4.79 10.34 -10.62
CA VAL A 1 -4.17 9.18 -11.28
C VAL A 1 -2.67 9.41 -11.36
N LEU A 2 -1.86 8.47 -10.86
CA LEU A 2 -0.41 8.47 -11.05
C LEU A 2 -0.08 7.54 -12.22
N ARG A 3 0.91 7.94 -13.02
CA ARG A 3 1.31 7.18 -14.22
C ARG A 3 1.93 5.84 -13.82
N PRO A 4 1.78 4.80 -14.67
CA PRO A 4 2.50 3.55 -14.51
C PRO A 4 4.01 3.74 -14.32
N THR A 5 4.60 2.91 -13.48
CA THR A 5 6.05 2.89 -13.21
C THR A 5 6.87 2.25 -14.33
N THR A 6 6.22 1.42 -15.15
CA THR A 6 6.74 0.80 -16.37
C THR A 6 5.64 0.77 -17.45
N VAL A 7 5.96 0.35 -18.68
CA VAL A 7 4.96 0.15 -19.75
C VAL A 7 3.97 -0.98 -19.41
N ALA A 8 4.39 -1.97 -18.62
CA ALA A 8 3.55 -3.10 -18.23
C ALA A 8 2.74 -2.83 -16.96
N SER A 9 3.21 -1.93 -16.09
CA SER A 9 2.57 -1.63 -14.82
C SER A 9 1.19 -1.01 -15.01
N ARG A 10 0.27 -1.33 -14.10
CA ARG A 10 -1.04 -0.67 -14.06
C ARG A 10 -0.90 0.73 -13.43
N PRO A 11 -1.79 1.69 -13.77
CA PRO A 11 -1.78 3.00 -13.13
C PRO A 11 -2.24 2.92 -11.67
N ILE A 12 -1.83 3.90 -10.86
CA ILE A 12 -2.30 4.07 -9.48
C ILE A 12 -3.43 5.10 -9.50
N ILE A 13 -4.59 4.74 -8.96
CA ILE A 13 -5.75 5.65 -8.88
C ILE A 13 -6.03 5.96 -7.41
N GLY A 14 -6.58 7.14 -7.15
CA GLY A 14 -6.88 7.55 -5.79
C GLY A 14 -7.77 8.78 -5.75
N ILE A 15 -8.36 9.00 -4.58
CA ILE A 15 -9.28 10.11 -4.29
C ILE A 15 -8.79 10.85 -3.05
N GLY A 16 -8.98 12.18 -3.04
CA GLY A 16 -8.71 13.03 -1.89
C GLY A 16 -10.00 13.40 -1.18
N LEU A 17 -10.01 13.31 0.14
CA LEU A 17 -11.09 13.72 1.03
C LEU A 17 -10.50 14.64 2.11
N GLY A 18 -10.63 15.96 1.93
CA GLY A 18 -9.95 16.92 2.79
C GLY A 18 -8.43 16.78 2.70
N ASN A 19 -7.77 16.49 3.82
CA ASN A 19 -6.31 16.33 3.90
C ASN A 19 -5.83 14.88 3.73
N ASP A 20 -6.75 13.95 3.48
CA ASP A 20 -6.44 12.53 3.40
C ASP A 20 -6.64 12.02 1.96
N VAL A 21 -5.71 11.20 1.49
CA VAL A 21 -5.77 10.59 0.16
C VAL A 21 -5.76 9.08 0.27
N PHE A 22 -6.73 8.44 -0.38
CA PHE A 22 -6.83 6.99 -0.44
C PHE A 22 -6.55 6.54 -1.88
N LEU A 23 -5.55 5.70 -2.04
CA LEU A 23 -5.09 5.18 -3.33
C LEU A 23 -5.24 3.67 -3.38
N THR A 24 -5.43 3.16 -4.59
CA THR A 24 -5.40 1.73 -4.88
C THR A 24 -4.40 1.39 -5.98
N THR A 25 -3.81 0.20 -5.86
CA THR A 25 -2.89 -0.38 -6.83
C THR A 25 -3.19 -1.86 -7.06
N HIS A 26 -2.62 -2.40 -8.14
CA HIS A 26 -2.61 -3.83 -8.41
C HIS A 26 -1.33 -4.14 -9.21
N ALA A 27 -0.27 -4.53 -8.49
CA ALA A 27 1.04 -4.85 -9.04
C ALA A 27 1.00 -6.08 -9.97
N LEU A 28 2.06 -6.29 -10.75
CA LEU A 28 2.15 -7.41 -11.68
C LEU A 28 2.14 -8.76 -10.94
N ALA A 29 1.37 -9.74 -11.44
CA ALA A 29 1.18 -11.05 -10.80
C ALA A 29 2.45 -11.94 -10.76
N SER A 30 3.52 -11.55 -11.46
CA SER A 30 4.81 -12.28 -11.47
C SER A 30 5.65 -11.98 -10.22
N GLY A 31 5.04 -12.02 -9.04
CA GLY A 31 5.69 -11.71 -7.75
C GLY A 31 5.83 -10.21 -7.44
N GLY A 32 4.99 -9.37 -8.04
CA GLY A 32 4.97 -7.92 -7.78
C GLY A 32 6.31 -7.22 -8.00
N PRO A 33 7.01 -7.42 -9.14
CA PRO A 33 8.32 -6.81 -9.40
C PRO A 33 8.27 -5.27 -9.39
N ASP A 34 7.10 -4.68 -9.62
CA ASP A 34 6.87 -3.24 -9.65
C ASP A 34 6.30 -2.66 -8.35
N ALA A 35 6.09 -3.47 -7.31
CA ALA A 35 5.52 -3.03 -6.03
C ALA A 35 6.33 -1.91 -5.35
N ALA A 36 7.66 -2.03 -5.29
CA ALA A 36 8.51 -0.99 -4.70
C ALA A 36 8.46 0.31 -5.51
N ALA A 37 8.49 0.22 -6.85
CA ALA A 37 8.37 1.37 -7.72
C ALA A 37 7.02 2.10 -7.58
N ILE A 38 5.93 1.34 -7.37
CA ILE A 38 4.58 1.86 -7.10
C ILE A 38 4.57 2.71 -5.81
N VAL A 39 5.21 2.22 -4.75
CA VAL A 39 5.36 2.98 -3.49
C VAL A 39 6.23 4.21 -3.70
N ARG A 40 7.35 4.08 -4.42
CA ARG A 40 8.26 5.19 -4.74
C ARG A 40 7.58 6.32 -5.48
N VAL A 41 6.85 6.03 -6.55
CA VAL A 41 6.18 7.08 -7.35
C VAL A 41 5.09 7.78 -6.53
N THR A 42 4.38 7.02 -5.67
CA THR A 42 3.39 7.57 -4.74
C THR A 42 4.04 8.52 -3.75
N ASN A 43 5.10 8.06 -3.05
CA ASN A 43 5.82 8.89 -2.09
C ASN A 43 6.41 10.15 -2.74
N ASN A 44 7.06 10.03 -3.90
CA ASN A 44 7.64 11.17 -4.61
C ASN A 44 6.59 12.21 -5.00
N PHE A 45 5.41 11.78 -5.46
CA PHE A 45 4.31 12.68 -5.77
C PHE A 45 3.87 13.49 -4.54
N PHE A 46 3.67 12.82 -3.40
CA PHE A 46 3.25 13.45 -2.15
C PHE A 46 4.38 14.12 -1.37
N ARG A 47 5.64 14.03 -1.80
CA ARG A 47 6.76 14.76 -1.19
C ARG A 47 6.97 16.16 -1.78
N THR A 48 6.27 16.49 -2.87
CA THR A 48 6.29 17.84 -3.43
C THR A 48 5.78 18.88 -2.41
N PRO A 49 6.30 20.12 -2.42
CA PRO A 49 5.90 21.15 -1.45
C PRO A 49 4.39 21.38 -1.37
N GLN A 50 3.69 21.25 -2.49
CA GLN A 50 2.24 21.43 -2.57
C GLN A 50 1.46 20.28 -1.92
N MET A 51 2.00 19.06 -1.96
CA MET A 51 1.28 17.85 -1.53
C MET A 51 1.73 17.32 -0.17
N ARG A 52 2.85 17.81 0.37
CA ARG A 52 3.46 17.29 1.61
C ARG A 52 2.57 17.37 2.86
N HIS A 53 1.57 18.25 2.85
CA HIS A 53 0.61 18.42 3.94
C HIS A 53 -0.47 17.33 3.97
N LEU A 54 -0.60 16.54 2.89
CA LEU A 54 -1.57 15.46 2.80
C LEU A 54 -1.03 14.18 3.45
N SER A 55 -1.92 13.49 4.16
CA SER A 55 -1.77 12.10 4.54
C SER A 55 -2.20 11.22 3.36
N TRP A 56 -1.54 10.09 3.16
CA TRP A 56 -2.00 9.13 2.16
C TRP A 56 -1.86 7.70 2.64
N LEU A 57 -2.82 6.87 2.21
CA LEU A 57 -2.83 5.42 2.36
C LEU A 57 -3.01 4.79 0.97
N LEU A 58 -2.09 3.90 0.62
CA LEU A 58 -2.13 3.09 -0.60
C LEU A 58 -2.47 1.66 -0.21
N GLY A 59 -3.70 1.21 -0.50
CA GLY A 59 -4.15 -0.17 -0.25
C GLY A 59 -4.37 -0.93 -1.54
N GLY A 60 -4.03 -2.21 -1.60
CA GLY A 60 -4.31 -3.03 -2.77
C GLY A 60 -3.50 -4.31 -2.83
N ASP A 61 -3.53 -4.95 -3.99
CA ASP A 61 -2.77 -6.16 -4.27
C ASP A 61 -1.35 -5.81 -4.74
N PHE A 62 -0.37 -6.09 -3.90
CA PHE A 62 1.04 -5.88 -4.22
C PHE A 62 1.69 -7.10 -4.86
N ASN A 63 1.01 -8.26 -4.93
CA ASN A 63 1.52 -9.53 -5.44
C ASN A 63 2.88 -9.94 -4.86
N ARG A 64 3.20 -9.44 -3.66
CA ARG A 64 4.51 -9.58 -3.02
C ARG A 64 4.34 -9.54 -1.52
N ALA A 65 4.99 -10.46 -0.81
CA ALA A 65 4.92 -10.53 0.63
C ALA A 65 5.41 -9.24 1.31
N PRO A 66 4.82 -8.81 2.45
CA PRO A 66 5.15 -7.57 3.14
C PRO A 66 6.65 -7.43 3.49
N ASP A 67 7.27 -8.50 3.97
CA ASP A 67 8.70 -8.58 4.33
C ASP A 67 9.63 -8.37 3.12
N ARG A 68 9.23 -8.90 1.96
CA ARG A 68 9.96 -8.69 0.71
C ARG A 68 9.85 -7.26 0.24
N LEU A 69 8.63 -6.68 0.27
CA LEU A 69 8.46 -5.28 -0.08
C LEU A 69 9.23 -4.37 0.89
N GLU A 70 9.23 -4.66 2.19
CA GLU A 70 10.01 -3.91 3.17
C GLU A 70 11.51 -3.92 2.83
N SER A 71 12.05 -5.10 2.48
CA SER A 71 13.44 -5.25 2.03
C SER A 71 13.75 -4.45 0.74
N ASP A 72 12.81 -4.43 -0.21
CA ASP A 72 12.96 -3.60 -1.42
C ASP A 72 12.93 -2.10 -1.08
N LEU A 73 12.05 -1.68 -0.16
CA LEU A 73 11.97 -0.29 0.28
C LEU A 73 13.23 0.16 1.03
N MET A 74 13.88 -0.72 1.79
CA MET A 74 15.21 -0.46 2.37
C MET A 74 16.25 -0.21 1.29
N THR A 75 16.22 -1.01 0.22
CA THR A 75 17.11 -0.84 -0.95
C THR A 75 16.86 0.48 -1.67
N GLU A 76 15.61 0.95 -1.68
CA GLU A 76 15.21 2.24 -2.26
C GLU A 76 15.30 3.44 -1.30
N HIS A 77 15.76 3.24 -0.06
CA HIS A 77 15.81 4.25 1.00
C HIS A 77 14.46 4.92 1.31
N LEU A 78 13.39 4.11 1.27
CA LEU A 78 12.00 4.50 1.55
C LEU A 78 11.47 3.95 2.88
N GLU A 79 12.21 3.05 3.53
CA GLU A 79 11.77 2.29 4.71
C GLU A 79 11.40 3.17 5.91
N ARG A 80 11.93 4.39 5.98
CA ARG A 80 11.64 5.36 7.05
C ARG A 80 10.56 6.39 6.67
N LEU A 81 10.07 6.35 5.45
CA LEU A 81 9.11 7.35 4.94
C LEU A 81 7.68 6.82 4.92
N VAL A 82 7.53 5.49 4.99
CA VAL A 82 6.26 4.78 4.89
C VAL A 82 6.27 3.60 5.85
N THR A 83 5.08 3.16 6.24
CA THR A 83 4.87 1.97 7.07
C THR A 83 4.01 0.99 6.28
N ILE A 84 4.44 -0.27 6.23
CA ILE A 84 3.60 -1.37 5.70
C ILE A 84 2.64 -1.80 6.80
N ILE A 85 1.35 -1.87 6.47
CA ILE A 85 0.27 -2.31 7.36
C ILE A 85 -0.41 -3.52 6.71
N ALA A 86 -0.13 -4.71 7.25
CA ALA A 86 -0.58 -5.98 6.69
C ALA A 86 -1.26 -6.85 7.75
N PRO A 87 -2.24 -7.70 7.37
CA PRO A 87 -2.76 -8.71 8.27
C PRO A 87 -1.70 -9.79 8.53
N THR A 88 -1.95 -10.65 9.51
CA THR A 88 -1.05 -11.78 9.82
C THR A 88 -1.38 -13.04 9.02
N GLU A 89 -2.59 -13.13 8.51
CA GLU A 89 -3.14 -14.28 7.80
C GLU A 89 -3.03 -14.11 6.28
N PRO A 90 -2.91 -15.21 5.52
CA PRO A 90 -2.94 -15.16 4.06
C PRO A 90 -4.17 -14.45 3.52
N THR A 91 -3.94 -13.59 2.53
CA THR A 91 -4.99 -12.81 1.84
C THR A 91 -5.35 -13.37 0.47
N GLN A 92 -4.73 -14.47 0.06
CA GLN A 92 -5.12 -15.26 -1.11
C GLN A 92 -5.35 -16.72 -0.72
N ILE A 93 -6.30 -17.43 -1.36
CA ILE A 93 -6.53 -18.87 -1.16
C ILE A 93 -5.25 -19.69 -1.42
N GLY A 94 -4.47 -19.30 -2.43
CA GLY A 94 -3.18 -19.94 -2.77
C GLY A 94 -2.09 -19.77 -1.70
N GLY A 95 -2.34 -18.95 -0.68
CA GLY A 95 -1.39 -18.61 0.37
C GLY A 95 -0.74 -17.23 0.16
N GLY A 96 0.04 -16.81 1.15
CA GLY A 96 0.73 -15.52 1.12
C GLY A 96 -0.14 -14.33 1.49
N ILE A 97 0.52 -13.24 1.87
CA ILE A 97 -0.09 -11.95 2.17
C ILE A 97 0.23 -11.04 0.99
N LEU A 98 -0.74 -10.84 0.10
CA LEU A 98 -0.58 -10.07 -1.15
C LEU A 98 -1.35 -8.76 -1.10
N ASP A 99 -2.53 -8.78 -0.49
CA ASP A 99 -3.36 -7.62 -0.21
C ASP A 99 -3.01 -6.99 1.14
N TYR A 100 -2.56 -5.74 1.14
CA TYR A 100 -2.25 -4.95 2.34
C TYR A 100 -2.15 -3.46 2.00
N GLY A 101 -1.71 -2.66 2.97
CA GLY A 101 -1.60 -1.22 2.83
C GLY A 101 -0.19 -0.69 3.08
N VAL A 102 0.08 0.48 2.51
CA VAL A 102 1.24 1.32 2.80
C VAL A 102 0.74 2.70 3.18
N ILE A 103 1.10 3.16 4.38
CA ILE A 103 0.72 4.49 4.87
C ILE A 103 1.97 5.37 4.99
N VAL A 104 1.86 6.66 4.70
CA VAL A 104 2.98 7.59 4.91
C VAL A 104 3.24 7.78 6.40
N ASP A 105 4.48 7.61 6.83
CA ASP A 105 4.84 7.58 8.27
C ASP A 105 4.51 8.92 8.96
N ARG A 106 4.68 10.03 8.23
CA ARG A 106 4.35 11.39 8.71
C ARG A 106 2.85 11.66 8.91
N ALA A 107 1.96 10.76 8.48
CA ALA A 107 0.53 10.96 8.66
C ALA A 107 0.21 10.96 10.17
N PRO A 108 -0.56 11.94 10.68
CA PRO A 108 -0.94 11.96 12.08
C PRO A 108 -1.66 10.66 12.48
N TYR A 109 -1.20 10.03 13.56
CA TYR A 109 -1.77 8.79 14.08
C TYR A 109 -1.65 7.57 13.13
N SER A 110 -0.72 7.58 12.17
CA SER A 110 -0.46 6.46 11.26
C SER A 110 -0.29 5.11 11.99
N GLN A 111 0.41 5.12 13.13
CA GLN A 111 0.66 3.96 13.98
C GLN A 111 -0.60 3.35 14.62
N ARG A 112 -1.75 4.04 14.55
CA ARG A 112 -3.02 3.50 15.03
C ARG A 112 -3.74 2.69 13.97
N VAL A 113 -3.36 2.75 12.70
CA VAL A 113 -4.03 2.01 11.64
C VAL A 113 -3.56 0.56 11.67
N GLU A 114 -4.49 -0.37 11.85
CA GLU A 114 -4.26 -1.81 11.77
C GLU A 114 -4.93 -2.41 10.54
N ALA A 115 -4.28 -3.42 9.97
CA ALA A 115 -4.83 -4.23 8.89
C ALA A 115 -5.41 -5.53 9.47
N LEU A 116 -6.69 -5.78 9.20
CA LEU A 116 -7.41 -6.96 9.63
C LEU A 116 -8.01 -7.67 8.42
N ARG A 117 -7.75 -8.97 8.29
CA ARG A 117 -8.34 -9.77 7.22
C ARG A 117 -9.82 -10.00 7.50
N ASN A 118 -10.67 -9.72 6.52
CA ASN A 118 -12.10 -9.99 6.58
C ASN A 118 -12.45 -11.40 6.09
N PRO A 119 -13.67 -11.90 6.38
CA PRO A 119 -14.17 -13.14 5.82
C PRO A 119 -14.12 -13.17 4.29
N GLN A 120 -13.90 -14.35 3.74
CA GLN A 120 -13.84 -14.57 2.30
C GLN A 120 -15.19 -14.27 1.63
N LEU A 121 -15.13 -13.72 0.41
CA LEU A 121 -16.30 -13.46 -0.44
C LEU A 121 -16.21 -14.31 -1.72
N ALA A 122 -16.83 -13.86 -2.82
CA ALA A 122 -16.83 -14.53 -4.12
C ALA A 122 -15.54 -14.28 -4.95
N SER A 123 -14.37 -14.32 -4.31
CA SER A 123 -13.04 -14.17 -4.92
C SER A 123 -12.03 -15.07 -4.19
N ASP A 124 -10.91 -15.36 -4.86
CA ASP A 124 -9.74 -16.01 -4.29
C ASP A 124 -8.89 -15.08 -3.41
N HIS A 125 -9.19 -13.78 -3.40
CA HIS A 125 -8.61 -12.81 -2.47
C HIS A 125 -9.57 -12.49 -1.32
N TYR A 126 -9.00 -12.39 -0.11
CA TYR A 126 -9.70 -11.98 1.10
C TYR A 126 -9.66 -10.45 1.19
N PRO A 127 -10.79 -9.77 1.46
CA PRO A 127 -10.75 -8.34 1.73
C PRO A 127 -9.93 -8.04 2.99
N VAL A 128 -9.25 -6.90 3.01
CA VAL A 128 -8.49 -6.41 4.17
C VAL A 128 -9.06 -5.06 4.60
N ALA A 129 -9.42 -4.96 5.87
CA ALA A 129 -9.88 -3.72 6.48
C ALA A 129 -8.70 -2.97 7.12
N PHE A 130 -8.68 -1.65 6.96
CA PHE A 130 -7.75 -0.76 7.65
C PHE A 130 -8.52 0.07 8.68
N LEU A 131 -8.36 -0.24 9.96
CA LEU A 131 -9.15 0.35 11.04
C LEU A 131 -8.23 1.01 12.07
N ALA A 132 -8.69 2.10 12.67
CA ALA A 132 -7.98 2.72 13.78
C ALA A 132 -8.14 1.87 15.06
N ARG A 133 -7.02 1.57 15.72
CA ARG A 133 -6.95 1.04 17.09
C ARG A 133 -7.84 1.87 18.00
N ARG A 134 -8.90 1.24 18.52
CA ARG A 134 -9.69 1.81 19.61
C ARG A 134 -8.87 1.69 20.89
N CYS A 135 -8.71 2.82 21.57
CA CYS A 135 -8.17 2.87 22.93
C CYS A 135 -9.30 2.61 23.92
#